data_AF-A0A660SND7-F1
#
_entry.id   AF-A0A660SND7-F1
#
_cell.length_a   1.000
_cell.length_b   1.000
_cell.length_c   1.000
_cell.angle_alpha   90.00
_cell.angle_beta   90.00
_cell.angle_gamma   90.00
#
_symmetry.space_group_name_H-M   'P 1'
#
loop_
_entity.id
_entity.type
_entity.pdbx_description
1 polymer ?
#
loop_
_entity_poly.entity_id
_entity_poly.type
_entity_poly.pdbx_seq_one_letter_code
_entity_poly.pdbx_strand_id
1 'polypeptide(L)'
;MNQKMTSFARLEKLGIAVPEILVPGARTAVEKWAVIACDQFSSERSYWEETAALVGSAPSALNLIIPECYLEDGDKDERAKKANTAMADVMDKGVLEKLKPGFMLVDRSTPHVSLRQGLVLAVDLESYDFSEGSKSRIRPTEGTIRDR
;
A
#
# COMPACT_ATOMS: atom_id res chain seq x y z
N MET A 1 5.98 -13.19 41.16
CA MET A 1 6.87 -12.18 40.53
C MET A 1 6.31 -11.89 39.14
N ASN A 2 5.63 -10.77 38.93
CA ASN A 2 5.08 -10.43 37.61
C ASN A 2 6.23 -9.92 36.71
N GLN A 3 6.72 -10.76 35.80
CA GLN A 3 7.58 -10.29 34.72
C GLN A 3 6.79 -9.28 33.88
N LYS A 4 7.20 -8.01 33.91
CA LYS A 4 6.64 -7.00 33.00
C LYS A 4 6.98 -7.41 31.57
N MET A 5 5.96 -7.75 30.79
CA MET A 5 6.07 -7.95 29.34
C MET A 5 6.76 -6.75 28.70
N THR A 6 7.69 -7.02 27.79
CA THR A 6 8.35 -6.01 26.95
C THR A 6 7.33 -5.33 26.02
N SER A 7 7.64 -4.14 25.52
CA SER A 7 6.77 -3.43 24.58
C SER A 7 6.50 -4.24 23.30
N PHE A 8 7.51 -4.95 22.79
CA PHE A 8 7.36 -5.81 21.60
C PHE A 8 6.39 -6.98 21.84
N ALA A 9 6.50 -7.67 22.97
CA ALA A 9 5.59 -8.77 23.30
C ALA A 9 4.14 -8.29 23.50
N ARG A 10 3.93 -7.01 23.84
CA ARG A 10 2.58 -6.42 23.88
C ARG A 10 2.04 -6.13 22.49
N LEU A 11 2.87 -5.61 21.59
CA LEU A 11 2.47 -5.35 20.20
C LEU A 11 2.13 -6.65 19.48
N GLU A 12 2.93 -7.70 19.67
CA GLU A 12 2.70 -9.03 19.08
C GLU A 12 1.34 -9.60 19.50
N LYS A 13 0.96 -9.46 20.78
CA LYS A 13 -0.38 -9.86 21.27
C LYS A 13 -1.54 -9.06 20.67
N LEU A 14 -1.25 -7.92 20.07
CA LEU A 14 -2.23 -7.10 19.34
C LEU A 14 -2.20 -7.39 17.83
N GLY A 15 -1.38 -8.35 17.38
CA GLY A 15 -1.14 -8.61 15.96
C GLY A 15 -0.38 -7.48 15.28
N ILE A 16 0.50 -6.77 16.01
CA ILE A 16 1.28 -5.63 15.49
C ILE A 16 2.77 -5.94 15.57
N ALA A 17 3.49 -5.63 14.49
CA ALA A 17 4.95 -5.65 14.44
C ALA A 17 5.50 -4.25 14.20
N VAL A 18 6.75 -3.99 14.60
CA VAL A 18 7.48 -2.77 14.26
C VAL A 18 8.13 -2.96 12.88
N PRO A 19 7.65 -2.28 11.82
CA PRO A 19 8.14 -2.52 10.46
C PRO A 19 9.44 -1.76 10.16
N GLU A 20 10.16 -2.23 9.14
CA GLU A 20 11.06 -1.40 8.33
C GLU A 20 10.28 -0.93 7.10
N ILE A 21 9.95 0.36 7.03
CA ILE A 21 9.14 0.91 5.93
C ILE A 21 10.07 1.40 4.81
N LEU A 22 9.78 0.99 3.58
CA LEU A 22 10.39 1.51 2.37
C LEU A 22 9.56 2.68 1.83
N VAL A 23 10.21 3.81 1.57
CA VAL A 23 9.58 5.02 1.00
C VAL A 23 10.33 5.48 -0.24
N PRO A 24 9.71 6.24 -1.16
CA PRO A 24 10.45 6.87 -2.25
C PRO A 24 11.62 7.69 -1.70
N GLY A 25 12.83 7.42 -2.19
CA GLY A 25 14.00 8.17 -1.79
C GLY A 25 13.90 9.64 -2.20
N ALA A 26 14.71 10.51 -1.60
CA ALA A 26 14.64 11.97 -1.80
C ALA A 26 14.79 12.45 -3.27
N ARG A 27 15.33 11.61 -4.16
CA ARG A 27 15.48 11.91 -5.59
C ARG A 27 14.26 11.51 -6.44
N THR A 28 13.29 10.82 -5.84
CA THR A 28 12.07 10.35 -6.52
C THR A 28 10.99 11.41 -6.35
N ALA A 29 10.50 11.94 -7.47
CA ALA A 29 9.37 12.86 -7.49
C ALA A 29 8.10 12.18 -6.96
N VAL A 30 7.61 12.60 -5.80
CA VAL A 30 6.48 11.95 -5.11
C VAL A 30 5.20 12.04 -5.94
N GLU A 31 5.02 13.13 -6.67
CA GLU A 31 3.90 13.39 -7.59
C GLU A 31 3.86 12.44 -8.79
N LYS A 32 5.01 11.84 -9.16
CA LYS A 32 5.09 10.81 -10.20
C LYS A 32 5.15 9.40 -9.62
N TRP A 33 5.57 9.28 -8.37
CA TRP A 33 5.59 8.01 -7.67
C TRP A 33 4.20 7.54 -7.28
N ALA A 34 3.44 8.42 -6.63
CA ALA A 34 2.15 8.10 -6.07
C ALA A 34 1.12 7.82 -7.17
N VAL A 35 0.39 6.72 -7.01
CA VAL A 35 -0.72 6.32 -7.86
C VAL A 35 -1.89 5.96 -6.97
N ILE A 36 -3.12 6.15 -7.45
CA ILE A 36 -4.31 5.67 -6.75
C ILE A 36 -4.34 4.14 -6.75
N ALA A 37 -5.06 3.55 -5.80
CA ALA A 37 -5.26 2.10 -5.76
C ALA A 37 -5.96 1.60 -7.04
N CYS A 38 -5.55 0.44 -7.53
CA CYS A 38 -6.01 -0.11 -8.82
C CYS A 38 -7.50 -0.49 -8.87
N ASP A 39 -8.14 -0.60 -7.71
CA ASP A 39 -9.59 -0.83 -7.56
C ASP A 39 -10.41 0.47 -7.59
N GLN A 40 -9.75 1.62 -7.52
CA GLN A 40 -10.36 2.93 -7.74
C GLN A 40 -10.28 3.26 -9.22
N PHE A 41 -11.35 3.83 -9.80
CA PHE A 41 -11.42 4.16 -11.23
C PHE A 41 -11.07 2.96 -12.13
N SER A 42 -11.41 1.75 -11.66
CA SER A 42 -10.86 0.50 -12.17
C SER A 42 -11.27 0.23 -13.63
N SER A 43 -12.41 0.80 -14.07
CA SER A 43 -12.90 0.75 -15.46
C SER A 43 -12.61 2.00 -16.30
N GLU A 44 -12.05 3.08 -15.72
CA GLU A 44 -11.84 4.36 -16.42
C GLU A 44 -10.49 4.40 -17.12
N ARG A 45 -10.41 3.80 -18.32
CA ARG A 45 -9.16 3.70 -19.09
C ARG A 45 -8.48 5.05 -19.35
N SER A 46 -9.25 6.11 -19.63
CA SER A 46 -8.69 7.45 -19.89
C SER A 46 -7.87 7.99 -18.72
N TYR A 47 -8.32 7.75 -17.47
CA TYR A 47 -7.58 8.14 -16.28
C TYR A 47 -6.19 7.49 -16.24
N TRP A 48 -6.11 6.19 -16.53
CA TRP A 48 -4.86 5.44 -16.51
C TRP A 48 -3.92 5.85 -17.64
N GLU A 49 -4.46 6.15 -18.83
CA GLU A 49 -3.68 6.65 -19.97
C GLU A 49 -3.12 8.06 -19.68
N GLU A 50 -3.92 8.96 -19.12
CA GLU A 50 -3.49 10.30 -18.69
C GLU A 50 -2.43 10.23 -17.59
N THR A 51 -2.62 9.33 -16.61
CA THR A 51 -1.66 9.11 -15.52
C THR A 51 -0.34 8.56 -16.07
N ALA A 52 -0.40 7.62 -17.01
CA ALA A 52 0.79 7.10 -17.68
C ALA A 52 1.54 8.21 -18.47
N ALA A 53 0.81 9.08 -19.15
CA ALA A 53 1.39 10.24 -19.84
C ALA A 53 2.05 11.23 -18.87
N LEU A 54 1.44 11.48 -17.70
CA LEU A 54 1.99 12.35 -16.66
C LEU A 54 3.29 11.79 -16.04
N VAL A 55 3.28 10.49 -15.74
CA VAL A 55 4.45 9.78 -15.18
C VAL A 55 5.59 9.75 -16.20
N GLY A 56 5.31 9.39 -17.44
CA GLY A 56 6.28 9.23 -18.50
C GLY A 56 7.31 8.14 -18.15
N SER A 57 8.60 8.46 -18.24
CA SER A 57 9.71 7.54 -17.94
C SER A 57 10.19 7.59 -16.49
N ALA A 58 9.54 8.36 -15.62
CA ALA A 58 9.93 8.46 -14.21
C ALA A 58 9.62 7.16 -13.45
N PRO A 59 10.39 6.82 -12.39
CA PRO A 59 10.01 5.77 -11.47
C PRO A 59 8.63 6.03 -10.87
N SER A 60 7.76 5.02 -10.88
CA SER A 60 6.38 5.16 -10.43
C SER A 60 5.79 3.86 -9.90
N ALA A 61 4.94 3.96 -8.88
CA ALA A 61 4.15 2.84 -8.40
C ALA A 61 3.12 2.37 -9.44
N LEU A 62 2.74 3.21 -10.42
CA LEU A 62 1.88 2.82 -11.55
C LEU A 62 2.49 1.63 -12.31
N ASN A 63 3.82 1.61 -12.48
CA ASN A 63 4.51 0.56 -13.20
C ASN A 63 4.59 -0.76 -12.42
N LEU A 64 4.17 -0.76 -11.15
CA LEU A 64 4.20 -1.93 -10.26
C LEU A 64 2.85 -2.65 -10.20
N ILE A 65 1.81 -2.11 -10.86
CA ILE A 65 0.45 -2.63 -10.79
C ILE A 65 -0.10 -2.88 -12.18
N ILE A 66 -1.19 -3.65 -12.24
CA ILE A 66 -2.01 -3.80 -13.44
C ILE A 66 -3.42 -3.30 -13.08
N PRO A 67 -3.82 -2.12 -13.56
CA PRO A 67 -5.19 -1.65 -13.41
C PRO A 67 -6.21 -2.63 -13.99
N GLU A 68 -7.38 -2.74 -13.35
CA GLU A 68 -8.41 -3.73 -13.71
C GLU A 68 -8.86 -3.60 -15.18
N CYS A 69 -8.98 -2.38 -15.71
CA CYS A 69 -9.37 -2.10 -17.09
C CYS A 69 -8.45 -2.72 -18.16
N TYR A 70 -7.26 -3.21 -17.79
CA TYR A 70 -6.33 -3.87 -18.68
C TYR A 70 -6.26 -5.40 -18.48
N LEU A 71 -6.99 -5.98 -17.51
CA LEU A 71 -6.90 -7.42 -17.24
C LEU A 71 -7.49 -8.27 -18.37
N GLU A 72 -8.47 -7.74 -19.10
CA GLU A 72 -9.19 -8.42 -20.18
C GLU A 72 -8.66 -8.10 -21.59
N ASP A 73 -7.56 -7.34 -21.70
CA ASP A 73 -6.96 -6.92 -22.99
C ASP A 73 -6.20 -8.05 -23.72
N GLY A 74 -6.15 -9.25 -23.13
CA GLY A 74 -5.46 -10.41 -23.71
C GLY A 74 -3.93 -10.39 -23.58
N ASP A 75 -3.34 -9.32 -23.02
CA ASP A 75 -1.90 -9.14 -22.80
C ASP A 75 -1.49 -9.21 -21.32
N LYS A 76 -2.37 -9.72 -20.46
CA LYS A 76 -2.21 -9.80 -19.00
C LYS A 76 -0.87 -10.38 -18.55
N ASP A 77 -0.43 -11.49 -19.16
CA ASP A 77 0.83 -12.15 -18.80
C ASP A 77 2.06 -11.29 -19.13
N GLU A 78 2.00 -10.51 -20.22
CA GLU A 78 3.06 -9.58 -20.58
C GLU A 78 3.12 -8.42 -19.59
N ARG A 79 1.97 -7.86 -19.22
CA ARG A 79 1.88 -6.80 -18.21
C ARG A 79 2.37 -7.27 -16.85
N ALA A 80 2.02 -8.49 -16.42
CA ALA A 80 2.51 -9.07 -15.18
C ALA A 80 4.04 -9.23 -15.18
N LYS A 81 4.63 -9.70 -16.30
CA LYS A 81 6.09 -9.76 -16.44
C LYS A 81 6.73 -8.38 -16.35
N LYS A 82 6.17 -7.37 -17.01
CA LYS A 82 6.65 -5.98 -16.94
C LYS A 82 6.56 -5.42 -15.52
N ALA A 83 5.43 -5.61 -14.83
CA ALA A 83 5.25 -5.14 -13.45
C ALA A 83 6.24 -5.81 -12.49
N ASN A 84 6.41 -7.13 -12.58
CA ASN A 84 7.39 -7.86 -11.77
C ASN A 84 8.83 -7.38 -12.03
N THR A 85 9.18 -7.12 -13.30
CA THR A 85 10.49 -6.56 -13.66
C THR A 85 10.66 -5.16 -13.09
N ALA A 86 9.63 -4.31 -13.16
CA ALA A 86 9.66 -2.98 -12.58
C ALA A 86 9.81 -3.00 -11.05
N MET A 87 9.18 -3.96 -10.36
CA MET A 87 9.37 -4.16 -8.92
C MET A 87 10.82 -4.49 -8.57
N ALA A 88 11.44 -5.43 -9.29
CA ALA A 88 12.85 -5.77 -9.10
C ALA A 88 13.75 -4.55 -9.38
N ASP A 89 13.53 -3.85 -10.50
CA ASP A 89 14.27 -2.65 -10.88
C ASP A 89 14.20 -1.53 -9.83
N VAL A 90 13.02 -1.31 -9.23
CA VAL A 90 12.83 -0.31 -8.16
C VAL A 90 13.70 -0.62 -6.95
N MET A 91 13.81 -1.89 -6.58
CA MET A 91 14.65 -2.34 -5.48
C MET A 91 16.13 -2.24 -5.83
N ASP A 92 16.53 -2.76 -6.99
CA ASP A 92 17.93 -2.83 -7.43
C ASP A 92 18.54 -1.44 -7.68
N LYS A 93 17.74 -0.51 -8.23
CA LYS A 93 18.17 0.87 -8.51
C LYS A 93 18.12 1.77 -7.29
N GLY A 94 17.68 1.27 -6.13
CA GLY A 94 17.55 2.04 -4.89
C GLY A 94 16.59 3.21 -5.02
N VAL A 95 15.48 3.03 -5.75
CA VAL A 95 14.41 4.03 -5.88
C VAL A 95 13.73 4.23 -4.52
N LEU A 96 13.65 3.16 -3.73
CA LEU A 96 13.13 3.17 -2.36
C LEU A 96 14.27 3.26 -1.35
N GLU A 97 14.06 4.08 -0.33
CA GLU A 97 14.90 4.20 0.85
C GLU A 97 14.26 3.45 2.02
N LYS A 98 15.06 2.68 2.74
CA LYS A 98 14.63 1.98 3.95
C LYS A 98 14.75 2.91 5.16
N LEU A 99 13.63 3.15 5.84
CA LEU A 99 13.61 3.86 7.12
C LEU A 99 14.07 2.95 8.26
N LYS A 100 14.50 3.57 9.37
CA LYS A 100 14.77 2.83 10.62
C LYS A 100 13.50 2.11 11.10
N PRO A 101 13.63 0.96 11.80
CA PRO A 101 12.50 0.27 12.39
C PRO A 101 11.61 1.21 13.21
N GLY A 102 10.32 1.29 12.87
CA GLY A 102 9.42 2.24 13.50
C GLY A 102 8.04 2.31 12.84
N PHE A 103 7.16 3.10 13.43
CA PHE A 103 5.87 3.45 12.84
C PHE A 103 5.97 4.79 12.11
N MET A 104 5.09 5.01 11.15
CA MET A 104 4.99 6.29 10.44
C MET A 104 3.70 7.00 10.85
N LEU A 105 3.84 8.13 11.54
CA LEU A 105 2.76 9.07 11.79
C LEU A 105 2.46 9.84 10.49
N VAL A 106 1.19 9.93 10.13
CA VAL A 106 0.73 10.62 8.93
C VAL A 106 -0.28 11.67 9.34
N ASP A 107 -0.04 12.92 8.95
CA ASP A 107 -0.97 14.01 9.13
C ASP A 107 -1.55 14.41 7.77
N ARG A 108 -2.88 14.49 7.70
CA ARG A 108 -3.60 14.84 6.46
C ARG A 108 -4.59 15.96 6.74
N SER A 109 -4.81 16.83 5.78
CA SER A 109 -5.90 17.81 5.80
C SER A 109 -6.85 17.56 4.64
N THR A 110 -8.13 17.85 4.83
CA THR A 110 -9.13 17.93 3.76
C THR A 110 -9.78 19.31 3.79
N PRO A 111 -10.54 19.69 2.75
CA PRO A 111 -11.33 20.93 2.79
C PRO A 111 -12.30 21.03 3.98
N HIS A 112 -12.63 19.90 4.62
CA HIS A 112 -13.57 19.83 5.74
C HIS A 112 -12.89 19.66 7.10
N VAL A 113 -11.63 19.19 7.15
CA VAL A 113 -10.92 18.88 8.40
C VAL A 113 -9.47 19.32 8.29
N SER A 114 -9.05 20.24 9.15
CA SER A 114 -7.69 20.80 9.14
C SER A 114 -6.60 19.80 9.52
N LEU A 115 -6.92 18.81 10.35
CA LEU A 115 -5.97 17.77 10.76
C LEU A 115 -6.67 16.43 10.98
N ARG A 116 -6.19 15.41 10.28
CA ARG A 116 -6.51 14.00 10.48
C ARG A 116 -5.20 13.23 10.62
N GLN A 117 -4.96 12.73 11.83
CA GLN A 117 -3.79 11.92 12.13
C GLN A 117 -4.07 10.45 11.80
N GLY A 118 -3.04 9.74 11.34
CA GLY A 118 -3.05 8.32 11.04
C GLY A 118 -1.70 7.69 11.38
N LEU A 119 -1.68 6.37 11.51
CA LEU A 119 -0.48 5.62 11.85
C LEU A 119 -0.33 4.46 10.87
N VAL A 120 0.80 4.39 10.18
CA VAL A 120 1.18 3.24 9.36
C VAL A 120 2.07 2.32 10.20
N LEU A 121 1.66 1.05 10.28
CA LEU A 121 2.32 -0.01 11.03
C LEU A 121 2.12 -1.35 10.31
N ALA A 122 2.86 -2.39 10.71
CA ALA A 122 2.64 -3.74 10.22
C ALA A 122 1.63 -4.47 11.11
N VAL A 123 0.64 -5.09 10.47
CA VAL A 123 -0.31 -5.99 11.12
C VAL A 123 -0.08 -7.42 10.68
N ASP A 124 -0.35 -8.35 11.58
CA ASP A 124 -0.38 -9.78 11.30
C ASP A 124 -1.69 -10.16 10.58
N LEU A 125 -1.56 -10.64 9.34
CA LEU A 125 -2.71 -11.05 8.53
C LEU A 125 -3.31 -12.39 8.98
N GLU A 126 -2.59 -13.22 9.75
CA GLU A 126 -3.18 -14.41 10.38
C GLU A 126 -4.20 -14.01 11.45
N SER A 127 -4.05 -12.80 12.00
CA SER A 127 -4.99 -12.20 12.94
C SER A 127 -6.14 -11.45 12.24
N TYR A 128 -6.15 -11.35 10.90
CA TYR A 128 -7.23 -10.68 10.17
C TYR A 128 -8.45 -11.58 10.01
N ASP A 129 -9.63 -11.08 10.39
CA ASP A 129 -10.89 -11.80 10.22
C ASP A 129 -11.99 -10.87 9.66
N PHE A 130 -12.46 -11.21 8.47
CA PHE A 130 -13.52 -10.49 7.74
C PHE A 130 -14.91 -11.13 7.92
N SER A 131 -15.04 -12.13 8.79
CA SER A 131 -16.32 -12.77 9.09
C SER A 131 -17.31 -11.78 9.72
N GLU A 132 -18.58 -11.93 9.37
CA GLU A 132 -19.64 -11.10 9.95
C GLU A 132 -19.67 -11.26 11.47
N GLY A 133 -19.71 -10.13 12.18
CA GLY A 133 -19.70 -10.11 13.65
C GLY A 133 -18.34 -10.37 14.30
N SER A 134 -17.24 -10.47 13.53
CA SER A 134 -15.90 -10.72 14.06
C SER A 134 -15.53 -9.79 15.22
N LYS A 135 -14.90 -10.38 16.24
CA LYS A 135 -14.32 -9.67 17.38
C LYS A 135 -12.80 -9.56 17.29
N SER A 136 -12.19 -9.99 16.17
CA SER A 136 -10.75 -9.82 15.96
C SER A 136 -10.36 -8.34 16.07
N ARG A 137 -9.15 -8.08 16.58
CA ARG A 137 -8.59 -6.72 16.62
C ARG A 137 -8.30 -6.17 15.23
N ILE A 138 -8.03 -7.04 14.27
CA ILE A 138 -7.72 -6.71 12.88
C ILE A 138 -8.89 -7.25 12.06
N ARG A 139 -9.76 -6.36 11.61
CA ARG A 139 -11.01 -6.66 10.89
C ARG A 139 -11.42 -5.47 10.03
N PRO A 140 -12.19 -5.65 8.96
CA PRO A 140 -12.65 -4.52 8.16
C PRO A 140 -13.64 -3.67 8.96
N THR A 141 -13.66 -2.36 8.66
CA THR A 141 -14.66 -1.43 9.22
C THR A 141 -15.96 -1.44 8.44
N GLU A 142 -15.94 -1.96 7.22
CA GLU A 142 -17.06 -2.04 6.28
C GLU A 142 -17.36 -3.51 5.94
N GLY A 143 -18.58 -3.79 5.46
CA GLY A 143 -18.97 -5.14 5.05
C GLY A 143 -18.15 -5.61 3.85
N THR A 144 -17.64 -6.83 3.89
CA THR A 144 -16.93 -7.43 2.77
C THR A 144 -17.94 -8.07 1.81
N ILE A 145 -17.92 -7.66 0.54
CA ILE A 145 -18.70 -8.32 -0.52
C ILE A 145 -18.04 -9.66 -0.81
N ARG A 146 -18.76 -10.76 -0.59
CA ARG A 146 -18.23 -12.13 -0.75
C ARG A 146 -18.34 -12.66 -2.18
N ASP A 147 -19.26 -12.10 -2.97
CA ASP A 147 -19.54 -12.55 -4.33
C ASP A 147 -19.05 -11.49 -5.34
N ARG A 148 -18.23 -11.91 -6.30
CA ARG A 148 -17.84 -11.15 -7.50
C ARG A 148 -18.06 -12.03 -8.73
#